data_AF-W8BQN8-F1
#
_entry.id   AF-W8BQN8-F1
#
_cell.length_a   1.000
_cell.length_b   1.000
_cell.length_c   1.000
_cell.angle_alpha   90.00
_cell.angle_beta   90.00
_cell.angle_gamma   90.00
#
_symmetry.space_group_name_H-M   'P 1'
#
loop_
_entity.id
_entity.type
_entity.pdbx_description
1 polymer ?
#
loop_
_entity_poly.entity_id
_entity_poly.type
_entity_poly.pdbx_seq_one_letter_code
_entity_poly.pdbx_strand_id
1 'polypeptide(L)'
;LMLTPDRCLIFPSVEFVRNVINKQGRKSTLPVVLDCTYIYGADFTAAKVVSMLISDFEARNQKLYFYNLQRRVAQVFEGLNKGLIVIYDAEHLEMELSGKESETRK
;
A
#
# COMPACT_ATOMS: atom_id res chain seq x y z
N LEU A 1 7.29 7.99 2.11
CA LEU A 1 7.97 7.00 3.00
C LEU A 1 7.82 5.64 2.35
N MET A 2 8.91 4.90 2.15
CA MET A 2 8.88 3.53 1.59
C MET A 2 9.15 2.51 2.71
N LEU A 3 8.29 1.50 2.83
CA LEU A 3 8.40 0.41 3.78
C LEU A 3 8.46 -0.92 3.03
N THR A 4 9.46 -1.75 3.33
CA THR A 4 9.63 -3.07 2.71
C THR A 4 9.36 -4.16 3.76
N PRO A 5 8.17 -4.77 3.81
CA PRO A 5 7.90 -5.95 4.64
C PRO A 5 8.73 -7.17 4.19
N ASP A 6 9.16 -8.01 5.14
CA ASP A 6 10.02 -9.17 4.87
C ASP A 6 9.20 -10.47 4.66
N ARG A 7 9.59 -11.21 3.61
CA ARG A 7 9.21 -12.53 3.05
C ARG A 7 7.81 -13.16 3.19
N CYS A 8 6.90 -12.69 4.05
CA CYS A 8 5.49 -13.09 4.13
C CYS A 8 4.69 -12.02 4.90
N LEU A 9 3.46 -11.70 4.50
CA LEU A 9 2.53 -10.93 5.34
C LEU A 9 1.99 -11.84 6.47
N ILE A 10 2.85 -12.18 7.43
CA ILE A 10 2.46 -12.95 8.62
C ILE A 10 1.87 -11.98 9.66
N PHE A 11 0.86 -12.45 10.37
CA PHE A 11 -0.10 -11.65 11.15
C PHE A 11 0.42 -10.74 12.30
N PRO A 12 1.72 -10.68 12.69
CA PRO A 12 2.23 -9.55 13.50
C PRO A 12 2.74 -8.35 12.67
N SER A 13 3.06 -8.56 11.40
CA SER A 13 3.80 -7.57 10.58
C SER A 13 2.92 -6.47 10.00
N VAL A 14 1.63 -6.72 9.76
CA VAL A 14 0.72 -5.71 9.21
C VAL A 14 0.29 -4.70 10.28
N GLU A 15 0.13 -5.16 11.52
CA GLU A 15 -0.10 -4.29 12.67
C GLU A 15 1.17 -3.50 13.04
N PHE A 16 2.35 -4.08 12.82
CA PHE A 16 3.63 -3.34 12.85
C PHE A 16 3.71 -2.27 11.76
N VAL A 17 3.35 -2.59 10.51
CA VAL A 17 3.26 -1.61 9.41
C VAL A 17 2.25 -0.50 9.76
N ARG A 18 1.07 -0.85 10.27
CA ARG A 18 0.06 0.12 10.75
C ARG A 18 0.58 0.98 11.89
N ASN A 19 1.31 0.42 12.85
CA ASN A 19 1.89 1.16 13.98
C ASN A 19 3.07 2.05 13.58
N VAL A 20 3.95 1.60 12.69
CA VAL A 20 5.05 2.40 12.13
C VAL A 20 4.50 3.55 11.31
N ILE A 21 3.52 3.27 10.45
CA ILE A 21 2.81 4.27 9.66
C ILE A 21 2.02 5.23 10.55
N ASN A 22 1.31 4.77 11.57
CA ASN A 22 0.54 5.65 12.45
C ASN A 22 1.45 6.50 13.35
N LYS A 23 2.63 5.99 13.76
CA LYS A 23 3.64 6.78 14.48
C LYS A 23 4.28 7.85 13.61
N GLN A 24 4.61 7.55 12.35
CA GLN A 24 5.30 8.47 11.45
C GLN A 24 4.33 9.37 10.63
N GLY A 25 3.10 8.89 10.39
CA GLY A 25 2.10 9.49 9.51
C GLY A 25 1.17 10.50 10.19
N ARG A 26 1.09 10.54 11.53
CA ARG A 26 0.28 11.53 12.26
C ARG A 26 0.65 13.00 12.00
N LYS A 27 1.76 13.28 11.31
CA LYS A 27 2.21 14.64 10.95
C LYS A 27 2.41 14.87 9.44
N SER A 28 1.99 13.94 8.57
CA SER A 28 2.34 14.02 7.15
C SER A 28 1.22 13.53 6.23
N THR A 29 0.88 14.33 5.22
CA THR A 29 0.00 13.97 4.10
C THR A 29 0.77 13.27 2.96
N LEU A 30 2.06 13.00 3.15
CA LEU A 30 2.90 12.43 2.11
C LEU A 30 2.43 11.01 1.75
N PRO A 31 2.47 10.64 0.46
CA PRO A 31 2.18 9.27 0.05
C PRO A 31 3.10 8.24 0.73
N VAL A 32 2.54 7.06 0.99
CA VAL A 32 3.26 5.92 1.53
C VAL A 32 3.35 4.83 0.47
N VAL A 33 4.52 4.20 0.39
CA VAL A 33 4.77 3.07 -0.52
C VAL A 33 5.09 1.84 0.31
N LEU A 34 4.39 0.74 0.04
CA LEU A 34 4.68 -0.59 0.55
C LEU A 34 5.35 -1.40 -0.56
N ASP A 35 6.64 -1.67 -0.41
CA ASP A 35 7.38 -2.53 -1.32
C ASP A 35 7.08 -3.99 -1.03
N CYS A 36 6.29 -4.58 -1.93
CA CYS A 36 5.76 -5.93 -1.82
C CYS A 36 6.55 -6.94 -2.66
N THR A 37 7.78 -6.61 -3.10
CA THR A 37 8.64 -7.48 -3.91
C THR A 37 8.81 -8.89 -3.31
N TYR A 38 8.83 -8.99 -1.98
CA TYR A 38 9.01 -10.25 -1.26
C TYR A 38 7.70 -10.83 -0.68
N ILE A 39 6.53 -10.32 -1.10
CA ILE A 39 5.23 -10.83 -0.68
C ILE A 39 4.73 -11.85 -1.71
N TYR A 40 4.86 -13.12 -1.37
CA TYR A 40 4.54 -14.26 -2.26
C TYR A 40 3.14 -14.84 -2.04
N GLY A 41 2.46 -14.44 -0.97
CA GLY A 41 1.15 -14.99 -0.60
C GLY A 41 0.43 -14.11 0.41
N ALA A 42 -0.89 -14.16 0.36
CA ALA A 42 -1.77 -13.64 1.40
C ALA A 42 -3.00 -14.53 1.53
N ASP A 43 -3.45 -14.72 2.76
CA ASP A 43 -4.73 -15.36 3.05
C ASP A 43 -5.82 -14.30 3.25
N PHE A 44 -7.05 -14.77 3.49
CA PHE A 44 -8.20 -13.90 3.72
C PHE A 44 -8.02 -12.97 4.94
N THR A 45 -7.26 -13.41 5.93
CA THR A 45 -6.98 -12.64 7.15
C THR A 45 -6.07 -11.47 6.83
N ALA A 46 -4.95 -11.71 6.14
CA ALA A 46 -4.05 -10.66 5.67
C ALA A 46 -4.79 -9.66 4.75
N ALA A 47 -5.63 -10.16 3.86
CA ALA A 47 -6.43 -9.34 2.95
C ALA A 47 -7.42 -8.41 3.68
N LYS A 48 -8.09 -8.89 4.73
CA LYS A 48 -8.95 -8.05 5.59
C LYS A 48 -8.17 -6.92 6.24
N VAL A 49 -6.97 -7.18 6.73
CA VAL A 49 -6.14 -6.14 7.36
C VAL A 49 -5.67 -5.12 6.33
N VAL A 50 -5.22 -5.56 5.16
CA VAL A 50 -4.86 -4.66 4.05
C VAL A 50 -6.05 -3.79 3.64
N SER A 51 -7.25 -4.36 3.56
CA SER A 51 -8.48 -3.60 3.29
C SER A 51 -8.73 -2.51 4.33
N MET A 52 -8.62 -2.83 5.63
CA MET A 52 -8.74 -1.83 6.70
C MET A 52 -7.63 -0.76 6.63
N LEU A 53 -6.40 -1.17 6.27
CA LEU A 53 -5.28 -0.25 6.12
C LEU A 53 -5.53 0.74 4.97
N ILE A 54 -6.02 0.27 3.82
CA ILE A 54 -6.39 1.14 2.69
C ILE A 54 -7.45 2.14 3.15
N SER A 55 -8.51 1.69 3.81
CA SER A 55 -9.57 2.59 4.31
C SER A 55 -9.06 3.61 5.33
N ASP A 56 -8.13 3.25 6.22
CA ASP A 56 -7.50 4.20 7.16
C ASP A 56 -6.74 5.33 6.44
N PHE A 57 -6.09 4.99 5.33
CA PHE A 57 -5.32 5.93 4.51
C PHE A 57 -6.23 6.84 3.68
N GLU A 58 -7.29 6.28 3.10
CA GLU A 58 -8.34 7.03 2.40
C GLU A 58 -9.03 8.02 3.35
N ALA A 59 -9.40 7.59 4.56
CA ALA A 59 -10.09 8.41 5.54
C ALA A 59 -9.29 9.64 5.99
N ARG A 60 -7.96 9.61 5.86
CA ARG A 60 -7.06 10.75 6.15
C ARG A 60 -6.49 11.41 4.89
N ASN A 61 -7.08 11.13 3.73
CA ASN A 61 -6.70 11.68 2.43
C ASN A 61 -5.20 11.51 2.11
N GLN A 62 -4.65 10.35 2.45
CA GLN A 62 -3.25 9.99 2.22
C GLN A 62 -3.18 8.81 1.26
N LYS A 63 -2.45 8.96 0.14
CA LYS A 63 -2.29 7.86 -0.83
C LYS A 63 -1.42 6.73 -0.26
N LEU A 64 -1.81 5.49 -0.52
CA LEU A 64 -1.06 4.27 -0.20
C LEU A 64 -0.82 3.46 -1.48
N TYR A 65 0.44 3.30 -1.85
CA TYR A 65 0.86 2.55 -3.04
C TYR A 65 1.46 1.20 -2.65
N PHE A 66 1.09 0.15 -3.38
CA PHE A 66 1.67 -1.18 -3.25
C PHE A 66 2.61 -1.40 -4.44
N TYR A 67 3.91 -1.35 -4.19
CA TYR A 67 4.93 -1.53 -5.23
C TYR A 67 5.28 -3.01 -5.40
N ASN A 68 5.36 -3.51 -6.63
CA ASN A 68 5.75 -4.89 -6.96
C ASN A 68 4.95 -6.00 -6.25
N LEU A 69 3.66 -5.77 -5.93
CA LEU A 69 2.80 -6.78 -5.34
C LEU A 69 2.47 -7.88 -6.36
N GLN A 70 2.74 -9.14 -6.05
CA GLN A 70 2.43 -10.23 -6.97
C GLN A 70 0.95 -10.26 -7.38
N ARG A 71 0.66 -10.44 -8.66
CA ARG A 71 -0.71 -10.45 -9.20
C ARG A 71 -1.67 -11.38 -8.45
N ARG A 72 -1.20 -12.58 -8.09
CA ARG A 72 -2.01 -13.55 -7.33
C ARG A 72 -2.41 -13.02 -5.95
N VAL A 73 -1.53 -12.25 -5.31
CA VAL A 73 -1.79 -11.61 -4.01
C VAL A 73 -2.71 -10.40 -4.18
N ALA A 74 -2.49 -9.58 -5.21
CA ALA A 74 -3.35 -8.44 -5.54
C ALA A 74 -4.80 -8.88 -5.76
N GLN A 75 -5.04 -9.98 -6.46
CA GLN A 75 -6.39 -10.54 -6.68
C GLN A 75 -7.14 -10.85 -5.37
N VAL A 76 -6.42 -11.33 -4.34
CA VAL A 76 -7.03 -11.60 -3.03
C VAL A 76 -7.46 -10.28 -2.36
N PHE A 77 -6.67 -9.21 -2.52
CA PHE A 77 -6.94 -7.89 -1.94
C PHE A 77 -8.05 -7.15 -2.68
N GLU A 78 -8.05 -7.18 -4.02
CA GLU A 78 -9.08 -6.58 -4.87
C GLU A 78 -10.48 -7.14 -4.58
N GLY A 79 -10.57 -8.42 -4.19
CA GLY A 79 -11.82 -9.04 -3.75
C GLY A 79 -12.42 -8.42 -2.49
N LEU A 80 -11.63 -7.68 -1.70
CA LEU A 80 -12.06 -7.04 -0.46
C LEU A 80 -12.04 -5.51 -0.50
N ASN A 81 -11.22 -4.89 -1.35
CA ASN A 81 -11.12 -3.44 -1.43
C ASN A 81 -10.74 -2.98 -2.85
N LYS A 82 -11.58 -2.13 -3.44
CA LYS A 82 -11.35 -1.54 -4.78
C LYS A 82 -10.40 -0.34 -4.77
N GLY A 83 -10.07 0.19 -3.60
CA GLY A 83 -9.08 1.27 -3.41
C GLY A 83 -7.63 0.81 -3.44
N LEU A 84 -7.36 -0.45 -3.83
CA LEU A 84 -6.00 -0.96 -3.99
C LEU A 84 -5.30 -0.27 -5.17
N ILE A 85 -4.17 0.40 -4.91
CA ILE A 85 -3.34 1.02 -5.94
C ILE A 85 -2.02 0.25 -6.04
N VAL A 86 -1.85 -0.51 -7.11
CA VAL A 86 -0.64 -1.32 -7.36
C VAL A 86 0.20 -0.70 -8.47
N ILE A 87 1.50 -0.55 -8.21
CA ILE A 87 2.48 -0.02 -9.16
C ILE A 87 3.59 -1.06 -9.32
N TYR A 88 3.99 -1.31 -10.57
CA TYR A 88 5.06 -2.28 -10.89
C TYR A 88 6.29 -1.62 -11.50
N ASP A 89 6.17 -0.35 -11.86
CA ASP A 89 7.19 0.40 -12.56
C ASP A 89 7.73 1.53 -11.67
N ALA A 90 9.05 1.67 -11.62
CA ALA A 90 9.70 2.65 -10.76
C ALA A 90 9.48 4.09 -11.25
N GLU A 91 9.48 4.32 -12.57
CA GLU A 91 9.24 5.64 -13.16
C GLU A 91 7.81 6.10 -12.88
N HIS A 92 6.83 5.20 -13.03
CA HIS A 92 5.44 5.48 -12.69
C HIS A 92 5.27 5.79 -11.19
N LEU A 93 5.95 5.05 -10.32
CA LEU A 93 5.94 5.33 -8.88
C LEU A 93 6.52 6.72 -8.58
N GLU A 94 7.64 7.07 -9.19
CA GLU A 94 8.26 8.39 -9.01
C GLU A 94 7.37 9.53 -9.52
N MET A 95 6.71 9.34 -10.66
CA MET A 95 5.72 10.29 -11.19
C MET A 95 4.61 10.55 -10.18
N GLU A 96 4.03 9.47 -9.64
CA GLU A 96 2.98 9.52 -8.61
C GLU A 96 3.44 10.26 -7.35
N LEU A 97 4.63 9.96 -6.87
CA LEU A 97 5.20 10.58 -5.66
C LEU A 97 5.56 12.06 -5.87
N SER A 98 5.92 12.45 -7.09
CA SER A 98 6.24 13.83 -7.45
C SER A 98 5.02 14.74 -7.62
N GLY A 99 3.80 14.18 -7.55
CA GLY A 99 2.54 14.93 -7.67
C GLY A 99 2.17 15.34 -9.10
N LYS A 100 2.91 14.87 -10.11
CA LYS A 100 2.73 15.23 -11.52
C LYS A 100 1.51 14.58 -12.20
N GLU A 101 0.79 13.69 -11.51
CA GLU A 101 -0.41 13.03 -12.06
C GLU A 101 -1.62 14.01 -12.20
N SER A 102 -1.59 15.16 -11.53
CA SER A 102 -2.74 16.07 -11.45
C SER A 102 -3.04 16.87 -12.73
N GLU A 103 -2.18 16.83 -13.75
CA GLU A 103 -2.30 17.69 -14.95
C GLU A 103 -2.75 16.96 -16.23
N THR A 104 -2.81 15.63 -16.27
CA THR A 104 -3.10 14.89 -17.52
C THR A 104 -4.55 14.39 -17.65
N ARG A 105 -5.47 14.87 -16.80
CA ARG A 105 -6.93 14.67 -17.00
C ARG A 105 -7.64 16.01 -17.03
N LYS A 106 -7.50 16.73 -18.14
CA LYS A 106 -8.44 17.77 -18.60
C LYS A 106 -8.78 17.54 -20.06
#